data_AF-A0A7I4B2W3-F1
#
_entry.id   AF-A0A7I4B2W3-F1
#
_cell.length_a   1.000
_cell.length_b   1.000
_cell.length_c   1.000
_cell.angle_alpha   90.00
_cell.angle_beta   90.00
_cell.angle_gamma   90.00
#
_symmetry.space_group_name_H-M   'P 1'
#
loop_
_entity.id
_entity.type
_entity.pdbx_description
1 polymer ?
#
loop_
_entity_poly.entity_id
_entity_poly.type
_entity_poly.pdbx_seq_one_letter_code
_entity_poly.pdbx_strand_id
1 'polypeptide(L)'
;TSRYSSLTSLPNELDNLQSLTTFDMSCLTPLPNKLGNFICLTTFDITSCLSFISLQNKLNNFTSLTTLGIGECSKLTSFSNKLGNLP
;
A
#
# COMPACT_ATOMS: atom_id res chain seq x y z
N THR A 1 4.76 5.73 24.82
CA THR A 1 3.82 6.59 24.08
C THR A 1 4.47 7.02 22.77
N SER A 2 4.70 6.07 21.84
CA SER A 2 5.35 6.42 20.57
C SER A 2 4.33 7.04 19.63
N ARG A 3 4.42 8.36 19.49
CA ARG A 3 3.68 9.16 18.52
C ARG A 3 4.20 8.83 17.11
N TYR A 4 3.81 7.69 16.55
CA TYR A 4 3.61 7.63 15.10
C TYR A 4 2.23 8.21 14.83
N SER A 5 2.10 9.51 15.08
CA SER A 5 0.95 10.30 14.71
C SER A 5 0.84 10.25 13.19
N SER A 6 -0.02 9.34 12.72
CA SER A 6 -0.68 9.38 11.41
C SER A 6 0.23 9.87 10.28
N LEU A 7 1.09 8.99 9.75
CA LEU A 7 1.75 9.21 8.46
C LEU A 7 0.66 9.39 7.40
N THR A 8 0.42 10.63 6.99
CA THR A 8 -0.54 10.97 5.93
C THR A 8 -0.01 10.59 4.55
N SER A 9 1.32 10.59 4.39
CA SER A 9 2.06 10.16 3.19
C SER A 9 3.24 9.27 3.58
N LEU A 10 3.65 8.37 2.68
CA LEU A 10 5.00 7.80 2.75
C LEU A 10 6.03 8.94 2.61
N PRO A 11 7.25 8.77 3.15
CA PRO A 11 8.35 9.70 2.90
C PRO A 11 8.55 9.86 1.38
N ASN A 12 8.75 11.09 0.92
CA ASN A 12 8.93 11.39 -0.51
C ASN A 12 10.17 10.67 -1.09
N GLU A 13 11.11 10.28 -0.24
CA GLU A 13 12.28 9.49 -0.58
C GLU A 13 11.90 8.12 -1.16
N LEU A 14 10.73 7.56 -0.78
CA LEU A 14 10.22 6.31 -1.34
C LEU A 14 9.67 6.49 -2.76
N ASP A 15 9.30 7.70 -3.18
CA ASP A 15 8.86 7.97 -4.57
C ASP A 15 10.01 7.72 -5.59
N ASN A 16 11.27 7.72 -5.12
CA ASN A 16 12.45 7.46 -5.96
C ASN A 16 12.79 5.97 -6.09
N LEU A 17 12.11 5.07 -5.36
CA LEU A 17 12.36 3.64 -5.41
C LEU A 17 11.71 2.97 -6.62
N GLN A 18 12.02 3.48 -7.81
CA GLN A 18 11.44 2.99 -9.07
C GLN A 18 11.84 1.55 -9.39
N SER A 19 12.95 1.05 -8.84
CA SER A 19 13.41 -0.34 -9.01
C SER A 19 12.88 -1.29 -7.94
N LEU A 20 12.03 -0.82 -7.02
CA LEU A 20 11.47 -1.67 -5.98
C LEU A 20 10.49 -2.67 -6.60
N THR A 21 10.74 -3.96 -6.39
CA THR A 21 9.92 -5.05 -6.91
C THR A 21 8.99 -5.65 -5.85
N THR A 22 9.38 -5.56 -4.57
CA THR A 22 8.61 -6.09 -3.44
C THR A 22 8.48 -5.03 -2.35
N PHE A 23 7.26 -4.83 -1.87
CA PHE A 23 6.95 -3.95 -0.74
C PHE A 23 6.07 -4.72 0.22
N ASP A 24 6.63 -5.05 1.38
CA ASP A 24 5.94 -5.72 2.48
C ASP A 24 5.81 -4.73 3.64
N MET A 25 4.59 -4.57 4.15
CA MET A 25 4.29 -3.74 5.29
C MET A 25 3.35 -4.42 6.26
N SER A 26 3.88 -4.79 7.41
CA SER A 26 3.10 -5.05 8.62
C SER A 26 2.80 -3.72 9.33
N CYS A 27 1.60 -3.17 9.21
CA CYS A 27 1.28 -1.87 9.80
C CYS A 27 0.51 -2.00 11.13
N LEU A 28 0.98 -1.40 12.22
CA LEU A 28 0.11 -1.05 13.37
C LEU A 28 -0.57 0.33 13.20
N THR A 29 -0.25 1.05 12.13
CA THR A 29 -0.69 2.42 11.83
C THR A 29 -1.41 2.49 10.48
N PRO A 30 -2.18 3.56 10.19
CA PRO A 30 -2.88 3.67 8.92
C PRO A 30 -1.89 3.71 7.75
N LEU A 31 -2.21 3.00 6.67
CA LEU A 31 -1.47 3.17 5.43
C LEU A 31 -1.67 4.61 4.92
N PRO A 32 -0.61 5.30 4.51
CA PRO A 32 -0.71 6.66 3.99
C PRO A 32 -1.64 6.76 2.79
N ASN A 33 -2.20 7.96 2.56
CA ASN A 33 -3.13 8.21 1.46
C ASN A 33 -2.46 8.13 0.09
N LYS A 34 -1.19 8.50 0.02
CA LYS A 34 -0.35 8.36 -1.16
C LYS A 34 0.67 7.24 -0.91
N LEU A 35 0.55 6.16 -1.67
CA LEU A 35 1.64 5.22 -1.88
C LEU A 35 2.46 5.77 -3.05
N GLY A 36 3.79 5.71 -2.95
CA GLY A 36 4.67 6.36 -3.90
C GLY A 36 4.57 5.83 -5.34
N ASN A 37 5.48 6.28 -6.21
CA ASN A 37 5.48 5.87 -7.61
C ASN A 37 6.24 4.55 -7.83
N PHE A 38 5.66 3.43 -7.41
CA PHE A 38 6.29 2.11 -7.54
C PHE A 38 5.93 1.41 -8.86
N ILE A 39 6.49 1.92 -9.97
CA ILE A 39 6.19 1.42 -11.33
C ILE A 39 6.64 -0.03 -11.58
N CYS A 40 7.74 -0.47 -10.95
CA CYS A 40 8.29 -1.82 -11.11
C CYS A 40 7.84 -2.80 -10.01
N LEU A 41 6.93 -2.38 -9.12
CA LEU A 41 6.47 -3.23 -8.03
C LEU A 41 5.66 -4.38 -8.58
N THR A 42 6.09 -5.62 -8.29
CA THR A 42 5.40 -6.84 -8.69
C THR A 42 4.64 -7.46 -7.51
N THR A 43 5.15 -7.28 -6.30
CA THR A 43 4.56 -7.81 -5.07
C THR A 43 4.31 -6.69 -4.07
N PHE A 44 3.07 -6.57 -3.63
CA PHE A 44 2.66 -5.67 -2.54
C PHE A 44 1.93 -6.47 -1.48
N ASP A 45 2.45 -6.50 -0.26
CA ASP A 45 1.82 -7.18 0.87
C ASP A 45 1.55 -6.18 2.00
N ILE A 46 0.32 -6.20 2.53
CA ILE A 46 -0.10 -5.42 3.69
C ILE A 46 -0.77 -6.32 4.71
N THR A 47 -0.17 -6.41 5.90
CA THR A 47 -0.67 -7.26 6.98
C THR A 47 -0.90 -6.47 8.26
N SER A 48 -1.93 -6.87 9.00
CA SER A 48 -2.32 -6.34 10.31
C SER A 48 -2.61 -4.83 10.35
N CYS A 49 -2.94 -4.19 9.22
CA CYS A 49 -3.19 -2.75 9.12
C CYS A 49 -4.60 -2.37 9.64
N LEU A 50 -4.77 -2.41 10.96
CA LEU A 50 -6.07 -2.29 11.66
C LEU A 50 -6.79 -0.93 11.48
N SER A 51 -6.08 0.11 11.06
CA SER A 51 -6.65 1.44 10.81
C SER A 51 -6.74 1.79 9.33
N PHE A 52 -6.43 0.84 8.43
CA PHE A 52 -6.48 1.05 7.00
C PHE A 52 -7.90 0.84 6.46
N ILE A 53 -8.45 1.87 5.80
CA ILE A 53 -9.87 1.89 5.41
C ILE A 53 -10.08 1.61 3.92
N SER A 54 -9.17 2.03 3.05
CA SER A 54 -9.40 2.02 1.60
C SER A 54 -8.12 1.91 0.78
N LEU A 55 -8.17 1.04 -0.24
CA LEU A 55 -7.21 0.91 -1.34
C LEU A 55 -7.61 1.71 -2.59
N GLN A 56 -8.73 2.43 -2.56
CA GLN A 56 -9.26 3.14 -3.71
C GLN A 56 -8.19 4.06 -4.32
N ASN A 57 -7.94 3.90 -5.62
CA ASN A 57 -6.92 4.61 -6.40
C ASN A 57 -5.46 4.49 -5.93
N LYS A 58 -5.17 3.83 -4.80
CA LYS A 58 -3.80 3.73 -4.25
C LYS A 58 -2.88 2.84 -5.07
N LEU A 59 -3.45 1.88 -5.82
CA LEU A 59 -2.70 0.95 -6.68
C LEU A 59 -2.55 1.45 -8.12
N ASN A 60 -3.09 2.63 -8.46
CA ASN A 60 -3.14 3.09 -9.85
C ASN A 60 -1.75 3.19 -10.49
N ASN A 61 -0.75 3.61 -9.71
CA ASN A 61 0.64 3.75 -10.17
C ASN A 61 1.42 2.43 -10.25
N PHE A 62 0.88 1.33 -9.71
CA PHE A 62 1.62 0.06 -9.61
C PHE A 62 1.39 -0.74 -10.90
N THR A 63 1.97 -0.29 -12.01
CA THR A 63 1.70 -0.84 -13.36
C THR A 63 2.17 -2.27 -13.54
N SER A 64 3.17 -2.70 -12.78
CA SER A 64 3.76 -4.05 -12.87
C SER A 64 3.25 -5.02 -11.80
N LEU A 65 2.25 -4.61 -11.00
CA LEU A 65 1.78 -5.42 -9.88
C LEU A 65 1.13 -6.71 -10.37
N THR A 66 1.57 -7.84 -9.84
CA THR A 66 1.01 -9.16 -10.13
C THR A 66 0.50 -9.86 -8.87
N THR A 67 1.06 -9.52 -7.70
CA THR A 67 0.71 -10.14 -6.43
C THR A 67 0.30 -9.08 -5.41
N LEU A 68 -0.90 -9.23 -4.84
CA LEU A 68 -1.39 -8.40 -3.75
C LEU A 68 -1.78 -9.28 -2.55
N GLY A 69 -1.02 -9.16 -1.46
CA GLY A 69 -1.34 -9.75 -0.16
C GLY A 69 -2.09 -8.75 0.72
N ILE A 70 -3.21 -9.17 1.33
CA ILE A 70 -3.93 -8.38 2.32
C ILE A 70 -4.34 -9.31 3.47
N GLY A 71 -3.74 -9.11 4.63
CA GLY A 71 -4.02 -9.89 5.84
C GLY A 71 -4.45 -9.02 7.00
N GLU A 72 -5.38 -9.50 7.83
CA GLU A 72 -5.69 -8.91 9.14
C GLU A 72 -6.02 -7.38 9.12
N CYS A 73 -6.59 -6.88 8.04
CA CYS A 73 -6.95 -5.47 7.86
C CYS A 73 -8.44 -5.23 8.18
N SER A 74 -8.81 -5.24 9.46
CA SER A 74 -10.21 -5.27 9.91
C SER A 74 -11.10 -4.08 9.52
N LYS A 75 -10.51 -2.93 9.15
CA LYS A 75 -11.26 -1.72 8.73
C LYS A 75 -11.27 -1.49 7.22
N LEU A 76 -10.66 -2.36 6.43
CA LEU A 76 -10.62 -2.20 4.98
C LEU A 76 -12.00 -2.49 4.40
N THR A 77 -12.64 -1.46 3.84
CA THR A 77 -14.00 -1.55 3.29
C THR A 77 -14.08 -1.21 1.80
N SER A 78 -13.02 -0.63 1.22
CA SER A 78 -12.99 -0.22 -0.19
C SER A 78 -11.71 -0.67 -0.89
N PHE A 79 -11.89 -1.23 -2.09
CA PHE A 79 -10.82 -1.80 -2.90
C PHE A 79 -10.58 -0.98 -4.18
N SER A 80 -9.37 -1.05 -4.74
CA SER A 80 -9.07 -0.46 -6.04
C SER A 80 -9.75 -1.26 -7.15
N ASN A 81 -10.30 -0.59 -8.16
CA ASN A 81 -10.79 -1.21 -9.40
C ASN A 81 -9.70 -2.02 -10.13
N LYS A 82 -8.42 -1.68 -9.90
CA LYS A 82 -7.28 -2.41 -10.45
C LYS A 82 -7.16 -3.84 -9.94
N LEU A 83 -7.80 -4.16 -8.81
CA LEU A 83 -7.78 -5.52 -8.25
C LEU A 83 -8.34 -6.55 -9.24
N GLY A 84 -9.38 -6.19 -9.99
CA GLY A 84 -9.95 -7.06 -11.03
C GLY A 84 -9.10 -7.17 -12.30
N ASN A 85 -8.03 -6.38 -12.42
CA ASN A 85 -7.14 -6.34 -13.57
C ASN A 85 -5.75 -6.91 -13.26
N LEU A 86 -5.53 -7.43 -12.04
CA LEU A 86 -4.30 -8.16 -11.73
C LEU A 86 -4.34 -9.52 -12.45
N PRO A 87 -3.21 -9.96 -13.03
CA PRO A 87 -3.12 -11.23 -13.77
C PRO A 87 -3.32 -12.47 -12.91
#